data_AF-A0A3B9AAA8-F1
#
_entry.id   AF-A0A3B9AAA8-F1
#
_cell.length_a   1.000
_cell.length_b   1.000
_cell.length_c   1.000
_cell.angle_alpha   90.00
_cell.angle_beta   90.00
_cell.angle_gamma   90.00
#
_symmetry.space_group_name_H-M   'P 1'
#
loop_
_entity.id
_entity.type
_entity.pdbx_description
1 polymer ?
#
loop_
_entity_poly.entity_id
_entity_poly.type
_entity_poly.pdbx_seq_one_letter_code
_entity_poly.pdbx_strand_id
1 'polypeptide(L)' 'MEDTSRNDIRRLLKIFGVQADEMILRHLIENPHAPALKLRIKIEDLTDYGDHPPAKPLSFEVEGEIRRQS' A
#
# COMPACT_ATOMS: atom_id res chain seq x y z
N MET A 1 -17.43 18.10 0.20
CA MET A 1 -17.10 16.84 0.92
C MET A 1 -16.31 15.89 0.04
N GLU A 2 -16.76 15.57 -1.17
CA GLU A 2 -16.00 14.68 -2.08
C GLU A 2 -14.58 15.15 -2.37
N ASP A 3 -14.35 16.45 -2.58
CA ASP A 3 -13.01 16.96 -2.89
C ASP A 3 -12.02 16.80 -1.73
N THR A 4 -12.47 16.98 -0.49
CA THR A 4 -11.64 16.78 0.70
C THR A 4 -11.27 15.30 0.85
N SER A 5 -12.25 14.40 0.77
CA SER A 5 -12.00 12.96 0.89
C SER A 5 -11.09 12.43 -0.22
N ARG A 6 -11.28 12.86 -1.47
CA ARG A 6 -10.39 12.48 -2.58
C ARG A 6 -8.96 13.00 -2.38
N ASN A 7 -8.80 14.19 -1.82
CA ASN A 7 -7.48 14.75 -1.54
C ASN A 7 -6.77 13.99 -0.41
N ASP A 8 -7.49 13.62 0.66
CA ASP A 8 -6.92 12.85 1.77
C ASP A 8 -6.49 11.45 1.32
N ILE A 9 -7.32 10.77 0.52
CA ILE A 9 -6.97 9.47 -0.10
C ILE A 9 -5.68 9.60 -0.92
N ARG A 10 -5.62 10.59 -1.83
CA ARG A 10 -4.43 10.81 -2.68
C ARG A 10 -3.19 11.12 -1.85
N ARG A 11 -3.34 11.92 -0.79
CA ARG A 11 -2.24 12.27 0.11
C ARG A 11 -1.68 11.03 0.82
N LEU A 12 -2.56 10.20 1.38
CA LEU A 12 -2.15 8.98 2.08
C LEU A 12 -1.45 8.00 1.13
N LEU A 13 -2.04 7.73 -0.04
CA LEU A 13 -1.47 6.84 -1.05
C LEU A 13 -0.13 7.36 -1.57
N LYS A 14 0.05 8.68 -1.71
CA LYS A 14 1.33 9.28 -2.09
C LYS A 14 2.40 9.04 -1.03
N ILE A 15 2.08 9.23 0.25
CA ILE A 15 3.03 8.99 1.35
C ILE A 15 3.45 7.52 1.36
N PHE A 16 2.48 6.61 1.30
CA PHE A 16 2.75 5.16 1.22
C PHE A 16 3.63 4.83 0.02
N GLY A 17 3.30 5.34 -1.17
CA GLY A 17 4.05 5.07 -2.40
C GLY A 17 5.52 5.48 -2.29
N VAL A 18 5.81 6.66 -1.75
CA VAL A 18 7.20 7.14 -1.57
C VAL A 18 7.96 6.26 -0.58
N GLN A 19 7.37 5.93 0.57
CA GLN A 19 8.03 5.11 1.58
C GLN A 19 8.23 3.66 1.10
N ALA A 20 7.23 3.09 0.44
CA ALA A 20 7.30 1.75 -0.12
C ALA A 20 8.41 1.65 -1.18
N ASP A 21 8.53 2.65 -2.06
CA ASP A 21 9.57 2.70 -3.10
C ASP A 21 10.98 2.68 -2.47
N GLU A 22 11.24 3.56 -1.50
CA GLU A 22 12.52 3.60 -0.79
C GLU A 22 12.87 2.26 -0.11
N MET A 23 11.89 1.63 0.55
CA MET A 23 12.08 0.35 1.23
C MET A 23 12.34 -0.81 0.27
N ILE A 24 11.56 -0.88 -0.82
CA ILE A 24 11.67 -1.93 -1.83
C ILE A 24 13.01 -1.81 -2.57
N LEU A 25 13.40 -0.60 -2.99
CA LEU A 25 14.67 -0.36 -3.65
C LEU A 25 15.85 -0.73 -2.75
N ARG A 26 15.81 -0.34 -1.47
CA ARG A 26 16.83 -0.72 -0.50
C ARG A 26 16.95 -2.24 -0.38
N HIS A 27 15.82 -2.94 -0.27
CA HIS A 27 15.80 -4.40 -0.19
C HIS A 27 16.44 -5.06 -1.42
N LEU A 28 16.16 -4.56 -2.63
CA LEU A 28 16.78 -5.04 -3.87
C LEU A 28 18.28 -4.75 -3.96
N ILE A 29 18.74 -3.63 -3.40
CA ILE A 29 20.16 -3.28 -3.33
C ILE A 29 20.89 -4.22 -2.37
N GLU A 30 20.32 -4.45 -1.19
CA GLU A 30 20.88 -5.35 -0.15
C GLU A 30 20.88 -6.82 -0.58
N ASN A 31 19.97 -7.21 -1.49
CA ASN A 31 19.80 -8.58 -1.96
C ASN A 31 20.01 -8.67 -3.49
N PRO A 32 21.25 -8.53 -3.99
CA PRO A 32 21.51 -8.40 -5.42
C PRO A 32 21.20 -9.64 -6.25
N HIS A 33 21.10 -10.81 -5.62
CA HIS A 33 20.77 -12.08 -6.25
C HIS A 33 19.29 -12.47 -6.11
N ALA A 34 18.46 -11.63 -5.47
CA ALA A 34 17.05 -11.91 -5.35
C ALA A 34 16.37 -11.91 -6.75
N PRO A 35 15.45 -12.85 -7.01
CA PRO A 35 14.60 -12.78 -8.20
C PRO A 35 13.61 -11.62 -8.09
N ALA A 36 12.73 -11.48 -9.08
CA ALA A 36 11.64 -10.50 -9.00
C ALA A 36 10.84 -10.66 -7.69
N LEU A 37 10.55 -9.54 -7.03
CA LEU A 37 9.78 -9.54 -5.79
C LEU A 37 8.31 -9.68 -6.13
N LYS A 38 7.68 -10.76 -5.66
CA LYS A 38 6.23 -10.92 -5.70
C LYS A 38 5.64 -10.29 -4.44
N LEU A 39 4.93 -9.17 -4.61
CA LEU A 39 4.42 -8.37 -3.50
C LEU A 39 2.89 -8.27 -3.55
N ARG A 40 2.29 -8.08 -2.37
CA ARG A 40 0.88 -7.76 -2.18
C ARG A 40 0.76 -6.48 -1.37
N ILE A 41 -0.05 -5.54 -1.83
CA ILE A 41 -0.44 -4.34 -1.11
C ILE A 41 -1.85 -4.57 -0.61
N LYS A 42 -2.10 -4.35 0.69
CA LYS A 42 -3.41 -4.51 1.31
C LYS A 42 -3.79 -3.22 2.04
N ILE A 43 -5.02 -2.76 1.86
CA ILE A 43 -5.64 -1.70 2.66
C ILE A 43 -6.68 -2.38 3.55
N GLU A 44 -6.60 -2.12 4.84
CA GLU A 44 -7.55 -2.60 5.84
C GLU A 44 -8.07 -1.43 6.67
N ASP A 45 -9.37 -1.44 6.91
CA ASP A 45 -10.04 -0.51 7.79
C ASP A 45 -9.79 -0.88 9.25
N LEU A 46 -9.15 0.02 9.98
CA LEU A 46 -8.86 -0.12 11.40
C LEU A 46 -9.73 0.80 12.26
N THR A 47 -10.78 1.39 11.68
CA THR A 47 -11.66 2.29 12.40
C THR A 47 -12.46 1.51 13.45
N ASP A 48 -12.41 1.96 14.70
CA ASP A 48 -13.35 1.50 15.73
C ASP A 48 -14.67 2.24 15.53
N TYR A 49 -15.68 1.51 15.04
CA TYR A 49 -17.02 2.03 14.78
C TYR A 49 -17.94 1.99 16.01
N GLY A 50 -17.46 1.49 17.15
CA GLY A 50 -18.29 1.28 18.35
C GLY A 50 -19.47 0.35 18.06
N ASP A 51 -20.66 0.76 18.49
CA ASP A 51 -21.87 -0.08 18.43
C ASP A 51 -22.49 -0.21 17.03
N HIS A 52 -21.97 0.53 16.03
CA HIS A 52 -22.53 0.57 14.68
C HIS A 52 -21.47 0.33 13.59
N PRO A 53 -20.81 -0.83 13.58
CA PRO A 53 -19.88 -1.17 12.52
C PRO A 53 -20.60 -1.40 11.18
N PRO A 54 -19.93 -1.13 10.04
CA PRO A 54 -20.43 -1.55 8.74
C PRO A 54 -20.48 -3.08 8.68
N ALA A 55 -21.44 -3.62 7.91
CA ALA A 55 -21.58 -5.08 7.73
C ALA A 55 -20.31 -5.75 7.16
N LYS A 56 -19.50 -4.98 6.41
CA LYS A 56 -18.17 -5.37 5.94
C LYS A 56 -17.24 -4.16 6.05
N PRO A 57 -16.19 -4.23 6.88
CA PRO A 57 -15.13 -3.22 6.87
C PRO A 57 -14.46 -3.14 5.50
N LEU A 58 -13.89 -1.97 5.18
CA LEU A 58 -13.14 -1.81 3.93
C LEU A 58 -11.89 -2.71 3.96
N SER A 59 -11.78 -3.58 2.96
CA SER A 59 -10.59 -4.41 2.75
C SER A 59 -10.38 -4.60 1.25
N PHE A 60 -9.17 -4.31 0.76
CA PHE A 60 -8.81 -4.43 -0.66
C PHE A 60 -7.34 -4.80 -0.80
N GLU A 61 -7.02 -5.63 -1.79
CA GLU A 61 -5.64 -6.04 -2.08
C GLU A 61 -5.30 -5.97 -3.57
N VAL A 62 -4.03 -5.67 -3.87
CA VAL A 62 -3.43 -5.71 -5.20
C VAL A 62 -2.16 -6.55 -5.12
N GLU A 63 -1.96 -7.43 -6.09
CA GLU A 63 -0.72 -8.19 -6.25
C GLU A 63 0.06 -7.75 -7.49
N GLY A 64 1.38 -7.83 -7.40
CA GLY A 64 2.25 -7.51 -8.53
C GLY A 64 3.67 -8.03 -8.35
N GLU A 65 4.43 -7.96 -9.44
CA GLU A 65 5.86 -8.27 -9.45
C GLU A 65 6.68 -7.00 -9.61
N ILE A 66 7.75 -6.87 -8.84
CA ILE A 66 8.75 -5.81 -8.99
C ILE A 66 10.05 -6.46 -9.46
N ARG A 67 10.47 -6.10 -10.67
CA ARG A 67 11.71 -6.55 -11.29
C ARG A 67 12.80 -5.52 -11.03
N ARG A 68 14.04 -5.99 -10.88
CA ARG A 68 15.20 -5.11 -10.98
C ARG A 68 15.31 -4.61 -12.42
N GLN A 69 15.45 -3.31 -12.64
CA GLN A 69 15.91 -2.82 -13.94
C GLN A 69 17.37 -3.24 -14.07
N SER A 70 17.64 -4.14 -15.02
CA SER A 70 18.97 -4.62 -15.39
C SER A 70 19.81 -3.51 -16.01
#